data_AF-A0A562T2U8-F1
#
_entry.id   AF-A0A562T2U8-F1
#
_cell.length_a   1.000
_cell.length_b   1.000
_cell.length_c   1.000
_cell.angle_alpha   90.00
_cell.angle_beta   90.00
_cell.angle_gamma   90.00
#
_symmetry.space_group_name_H-M   'P 1'
#
loop_
_entity.id
_entity.type
_entity.pdbx_description
1 polymer ?
#
loop_
_entity_poly.entity_id
_entity_poly.type
_entity_poly.pdbx_seq_one_letter_code
_entity_poly.pdbx_strand_id
1 'polypeptide(L)'
;MNAVSFENFLQQHNAQGRQKAEGYDLRMFKDMQLDELTQAKELLQSSLLKGDLSTIQPLVYLADEKIIESLIATFQKFQSGIFNPRALTKFSLAKDLWSLTNDPIYLKVFEEDLFLKFTAERLQIIDYIKNLPDRELARQKLLVFAERDEDEYVRAEAAKALFRINSLDSEIDLKQEPYQHIIKGLMSEDAILQKKAFKELQQILT
;
A
#
# COMPACT_ATOMS: atom_id res chain seq x y z
N MET A 1 6.37 -33.11 17.64
CA MET A 1 5.19 -32.23 17.61
C MET A 1 5.66 -30.85 18.06
N ASN A 2 5.54 -29.81 17.25
CA ASN A 2 6.01 -28.46 17.60
C ASN A 2 4.86 -27.61 18.12
N ALA A 3 4.42 -27.87 19.36
CA ALA A 3 3.44 -27.04 20.08
C ALA A 3 3.87 -25.57 20.21
N VAL A 4 5.16 -25.30 19.99
CA VAL A 4 5.78 -23.97 20.06
C VAL A 4 5.14 -22.96 19.09
N SER A 5 4.73 -23.38 17.89
CA SER A 5 4.21 -22.44 16.88
C SER A 5 2.83 -21.89 17.24
N PHE A 6 1.94 -22.73 17.77
CA PHE A 6 0.62 -22.29 18.23
C PHE A 6 0.69 -21.49 19.54
N GLU A 7 1.55 -21.89 20.47
CA GLU A 7 1.81 -21.11 21.69
C GLU A 7 2.34 -19.70 21.37
N ASN A 8 3.29 -19.60 20.44
CA ASN A 8 3.81 -18.30 19.98
C ASN A 8 2.71 -17.42 19.36
N PHE A 9 1.81 -18.03 18.58
CA PHE A 9 0.64 -17.34 18.06
C PHE A 9 -0.25 -16.80 19.18
N LEU A 10 -0.60 -17.63 20.17
CA LEU A 10 -1.43 -17.20 21.29
C LEU A 10 -0.76 -16.08 22.09
N GLN A 11 0.56 -16.12 22.28
CA GLN A 11 1.31 -15.05 22.93
C GLN A 11 1.20 -13.73 22.17
N GLN A 12 1.39 -13.74 20.86
CA GLN A 12 1.25 -12.53 20.02
C GLN A 12 -0.20 -12.04 19.94
N HIS A 13 -1.16 -12.95 19.86
CA HIS A 13 -2.58 -12.62 19.82
C HIS A 13 -3.05 -11.91 21.09
N ASN A 14 -2.57 -12.36 22.24
CA ASN A 14 -2.89 -11.77 23.55
C ASN A 14 -1.97 -10.60 23.94
N ALA A 15 -0.98 -10.26 23.12
CA ALA A 15 -0.05 -9.19 23.38
C ALA A 15 -0.76 -7.83 23.46
N GLN A 16 -0.17 -6.89 24.21
CA GLN A 16 -0.68 -5.54 24.38
C GLN A 16 0.41 -4.49 24.12
N GLY A 17 -0.01 -3.25 23.85
CA GLY A 17 0.90 -2.13 23.65
C GLY A 17 1.91 -2.36 22.52
N ARG A 18 3.19 -2.15 22.81
CA ARG A 18 4.28 -2.23 21.83
C ARG A 18 4.40 -3.61 21.19
N GLN A 19 4.22 -4.68 21.96
CA GLN A 19 4.33 -6.05 21.45
C GLN A 19 3.24 -6.35 20.42
N LYS A 20 2.04 -5.80 20.60
CA LYS A 20 0.97 -5.92 19.60
C LYS A 20 1.25 -5.11 18.33
N ALA A 21 1.91 -3.96 18.48
CA ALA A 21 2.27 -3.10 17.35
C ALA A 21 3.35 -3.70 16.43
N GLU A 22 4.15 -4.64 16.95
CA GLU A 22 5.14 -5.39 16.16
C GLU A 22 4.47 -6.39 15.19
N GLY A 23 3.18 -6.70 15.40
CA GLY A 23 2.39 -7.54 14.52
C GLY A 23 2.69 -9.03 14.68
N TYR A 24 2.21 -9.81 13.72
CA TYR A 24 2.33 -11.28 13.74
C TYR A 24 3.55 -11.75 12.93
N ASP A 25 4.33 -12.69 13.46
CA ASP A 25 5.30 -13.44 12.66
C ASP A 25 4.61 -14.49 11.79
N LEU A 26 4.36 -14.17 10.52
CA LEU A 26 3.63 -15.04 9.59
C LEU A 26 4.26 -16.42 9.40
N ARG A 27 5.55 -16.61 9.72
CA ARG A 27 6.23 -17.91 9.58
C ARG A 27 5.68 -18.93 10.56
N MET A 28 5.12 -18.52 11.69
CA MET A 28 4.60 -19.43 12.71
C MET A 28 3.45 -20.30 12.19
N PHE A 29 2.69 -19.82 11.21
CA PHE A 29 1.56 -20.56 10.64
C PHE A 29 1.99 -21.75 9.77
N LYS A 30 3.24 -21.79 9.29
CA LYS A 30 3.73 -22.86 8.40
C LYS A 30 3.83 -24.21 9.09
N ASP A 31 4.13 -24.19 10.39
CA ASP A 31 4.41 -25.40 11.17
C ASP A 31 3.19 -25.83 12.03
N MET A 32 2.08 -25.09 11.96
CA MET A 32 0.85 -25.42 12.68
C MET A 32 0.16 -26.64 12.07
N GLN A 33 -0.43 -27.46 12.94
CA GLN A 33 -1.35 -28.52 12.53
C GLN A 33 -2.67 -27.94 12.04
N LEU A 34 -3.47 -28.74 11.35
CA LEU A 34 -4.72 -28.27 10.73
C LEU A 34 -5.73 -27.73 11.74
N ASP A 35 -5.85 -28.38 12.90
CA ASP A 35 -6.71 -27.95 14.02
C ASP A 35 -6.21 -26.66 14.66
N GLU A 36 -4.91 -26.54 14.92
CA GLU A 36 -4.28 -25.31 15.40
C GLU A 36 -4.47 -24.14 14.44
N LEU A 37 -4.28 -24.39 13.14
CA LEU A 37 -4.47 -23.41 12.08
C LEU A 37 -5.93 -22.96 11.98
N THR A 38 -6.87 -23.90 12.13
CA THR A 38 -8.31 -23.60 12.15
C THR A 38 -8.64 -22.70 13.34
N GLN A 39 -8.15 -23.04 14.52
CA GLN A 39 -8.36 -22.24 15.73
C GLN A 39 -7.73 -20.84 15.62
N ALA A 40 -6.52 -20.73 15.05
CA ALA A 40 -5.86 -19.45 14.83
C ALA A 40 -6.67 -18.55 13.88
N LYS A 41 -7.21 -19.10 12.79
CA LYS A 41 -8.08 -18.37 11.85
C LYS A 41 -9.33 -17.84 12.55
N GLU A 42 -10.00 -18.66 13.36
CA GLU A 42 -11.21 -18.25 14.09
C GLU A 42 -10.94 -17.11 15.08
N LEU A 43 -9.82 -17.19 15.81
CA LEU A 43 -9.41 -16.15 16.75
C LEU A 43 -9.10 -14.83 16.04
N LEU A 44 -8.35 -14.89 14.93
CA LEU A 44 -8.04 -13.71 14.11
C LEU A 44 -9.30 -13.07 13.52
N GLN A 45 -10.23 -13.88 12.98
CA GLN A 45 -11.51 -13.40 12.45
C GLN A 45 -12.37 -12.75 13.55
N SER A 46 -12.48 -13.38 14.72
CA SER A 46 -13.22 -12.83 15.86
C SER A 46 -12.67 -11.47 16.28
N SER A 47 -11.35 -11.34 16.35
CA SER A 47 -10.67 -10.08 16.69
C SER A 47 -10.85 -9.02 15.60
N LEU A 48 -10.78 -9.38 14.32
CA LEU A 48 -11.07 -8.45 13.22
C LEU A 48 -12.48 -7.88 13.31
N LEU A 49 -13.48 -8.74 13.57
CA LEU A 49 -14.89 -8.33 13.72
C LEU A 49 -15.11 -7.38 14.91
N LYS A 50 -14.26 -7.49 15.95
CA LYS A 50 -14.21 -6.58 17.11
C LYS A 50 -13.43 -5.29 16.84
N GLY A 51 -12.89 -5.11 15.63
CA GLY A 51 -12.16 -3.90 15.21
C GLY A 51 -10.65 -3.96 15.41
N ASP A 52 -10.08 -5.12 15.73
CA ASP A 52 -8.63 -5.28 15.83
C ASP A 52 -8.01 -5.43 14.43
N LEU A 53 -7.59 -4.30 13.85
CA LEU A 53 -7.05 -4.27 12.50
C LEU A 53 -5.64 -4.87 12.38
N SER A 54 -4.97 -5.19 13.50
CA SER A 54 -3.67 -5.88 13.48
C SER A 54 -3.75 -7.30 12.92
N THR A 55 -4.96 -7.87 12.85
CA THR A 55 -5.21 -9.22 12.31
C THR A 55 -5.37 -9.26 10.80
N ILE A 56 -5.42 -8.12 10.10
CA ILE A 56 -5.61 -8.08 8.63
C ILE A 56 -4.49 -8.86 7.92
N GLN A 57 -3.23 -8.52 8.19
CA GLN A 57 -2.08 -9.15 7.53
C GLN A 57 -1.99 -10.68 7.73
N PRO A 58 -2.10 -11.23 8.95
CA PRO A 58 -2.12 -12.68 9.11
C PRO A 58 -3.33 -13.34 8.46
N LEU A 59 -4.50 -12.68 8.42
CA LEU A 59 -5.66 -13.21 7.70
C LEU A 59 -5.43 -13.24 6.18
N VAL A 60 -4.85 -12.20 5.60
CA VAL A 60 -4.47 -12.17 4.18
C VAL A 60 -3.50 -13.30 3.85
N TYR A 61 -2.50 -13.54 4.72
CA TYR A 61 -1.55 -14.65 4.54
C TYR A 61 -2.23 -16.03 4.58
N LEU A 62 -3.27 -16.18 5.41
CA LEU A 62 -4.01 -17.42 5.62
C LEU A 62 -5.23 -17.58 4.72
N ALA A 63 -5.40 -16.69 3.75
CA ALA A 63 -6.66 -16.48 3.05
C ALA A 63 -7.25 -17.78 2.46
N ASP A 64 -8.52 -17.97 2.80
CA ASP A 64 -9.47 -18.88 2.16
C ASP A 64 -10.76 -18.09 1.88
N GLU A 65 -11.75 -18.74 1.27
CA GLU A 65 -13.01 -18.11 0.88
C GLU A 65 -13.69 -17.37 2.06
N LYS A 66 -13.77 -18.02 3.24
CA LYS A 66 -14.41 -17.44 4.43
C LYS A 66 -13.62 -16.26 5.00
N ILE A 67 -12.29 -16.31 4.95
CA ILE A 67 -11.44 -15.19 5.35
C ILE A 67 -11.61 -14.02 4.39
N ILE A 68 -11.64 -14.28 3.08
CA ILE A 68 -11.86 -13.25 2.07
C ILE A 68 -13.20 -12.55 2.34
N GLU A 69 -14.29 -13.29 2.56
CA GLU A 69 -15.59 -12.70 2.94
C GLU A 69 -15.50 -11.79 4.18
N SER A 70 -14.74 -12.20 5.20
CA SER A 70 -14.54 -11.42 6.43
C SER A 70 -13.76 -10.13 6.19
N LEU A 71 -12.75 -10.18 5.32
CA LEU A 71 -11.96 -9.02 4.90
C LEU A 71 -12.82 -8.06 4.07
N ILE A 72 -13.65 -8.57 3.15
CA ILE A 72 -14.61 -7.77 2.37
C ILE A 72 -15.61 -7.06 3.28
N ALA A 73 -16.20 -7.78 4.24
CA ALA A 73 -17.13 -7.19 5.21
C ALA A 73 -16.45 -6.10 6.05
N THR A 74 -15.18 -6.28 6.40
CA THR A 74 -14.38 -5.26 7.10
C THR A 74 -14.14 -4.03 6.22
N PHE A 75 -13.82 -4.23 4.95
CA PHE A 75 -13.65 -3.16 3.99
C PHE A 75 -14.94 -2.35 3.79
N GLN A 76 -16.10 -3.00 3.72
CA GLN A 76 -17.41 -2.32 3.66
C GLN A 76 -17.68 -1.50 4.94
N LYS A 77 -17.23 -1.97 6.10
CA LYS A 77 -17.27 -1.19 7.36
C LYS A 77 -16.37 0.04 7.32
N PHE A 78 -15.24 0.00 6.60
CA PHE A 78 -14.42 1.20 6.34
C PHE A 78 -15.17 2.21 5.47
N GLN A 79 -15.82 1.74 4.40
CA GLN A 79 -16.55 2.60 3.47
C GLN A 79 -17.79 3.26 4.10
N SER A 80 -18.47 2.56 4.99
CA SER A 80 -19.64 3.09 5.73
C SER A 80 -19.27 3.95 6.94
N GLY A 81 -17.98 4.13 7.24
CA GLY A 81 -17.50 4.91 8.38
C GLY A 81 -17.73 4.27 9.76
N ILE A 82 -18.21 3.01 9.80
CA ILE A 82 -18.35 2.23 11.05
C ILE A 82 -16.99 2.04 11.70
N PHE A 83 -15.99 1.77 10.89
CA PHE A 83 -14.59 1.76 11.26
C PHE A 83 -13.89 2.89 10.52
N ASN A 84 -13.13 3.71 11.24
CA ASN A 84 -12.37 4.82 10.68
C ASN A 84 -10.86 4.56 10.84
N PRO A 85 -10.31 3.62 10.06
CA PRO A 85 -8.89 3.31 10.14
C PRO A 85 -8.06 4.47 9.60
N ARG A 86 -6.74 4.42 9.82
CA ARG A 86 -5.82 5.27 9.05
C ARG A 86 -5.97 4.93 7.56
N ALA A 87 -5.83 5.92 6.70
CA ALA A 87 -5.98 5.73 5.27
C ALA A 87 -5.02 4.66 4.71
N LEU A 88 -3.78 4.59 5.21
CA LEU A 88 -2.84 3.54 4.84
C LEU A 88 -3.35 2.13 5.15
N THR A 89 -4.11 1.95 6.23
CA THR A 89 -4.72 0.66 6.57
C THR A 89 -5.88 0.33 5.63
N LYS A 90 -6.74 1.31 5.32
CA LYS A 90 -7.82 1.16 4.32
C LYS A 90 -7.23 0.78 2.95
N PHE A 91 -6.17 1.47 2.56
CA PHE A 91 -5.40 1.24 1.34
C PHE A 91 -4.78 -0.17 1.29
N SER A 92 -4.09 -0.57 2.35
CA SER A 92 -3.44 -1.88 2.42
C SER A 92 -4.46 -3.00 2.30
N LEU A 93 -5.60 -2.89 2.99
CA LEU A 93 -6.68 -3.87 2.88
C LEU A 93 -7.26 -3.91 1.46
N ALA A 94 -7.47 -2.76 0.82
CA ALA A 94 -7.97 -2.70 -0.56
C ALA A 94 -7.03 -3.38 -1.55
N LYS A 95 -5.72 -3.14 -1.41
CA LYS A 95 -4.67 -3.84 -2.17
C LYS A 95 -4.76 -5.35 -1.98
N ASP A 96 -4.82 -5.79 -0.73
CA ASP A 96 -4.80 -7.22 -0.41
C ASP A 96 -6.06 -7.90 -0.97
N LEU A 97 -7.22 -7.26 -0.83
CA LEU A 97 -8.48 -7.74 -1.41
C LEU A 97 -8.43 -7.80 -2.94
N TRP A 98 -7.90 -6.78 -3.62
CA TRP A 98 -7.70 -6.85 -5.07
C TRP A 98 -6.74 -7.99 -5.45
N SER A 99 -5.65 -8.20 -4.71
CA SER A 99 -4.71 -9.30 -4.98
C SER A 99 -5.36 -10.68 -4.80
N LEU A 100 -6.30 -10.80 -3.86
CA LEU A 100 -7.02 -12.04 -3.57
C LEU A 100 -8.21 -12.31 -4.50
N THR A 101 -8.86 -11.26 -5.03
CA THR A 101 -10.14 -11.37 -5.76
C THR A 101 -10.09 -10.91 -7.21
N ASN A 102 -9.06 -10.12 -7.55
CA ASN A 102 -8.94 -9.38 -8.80
C ASN A 102 -10.13 -8.47 -9.13
N ASP A 103 -10.90 -8.03 -8.11
CA ASP A 103 -12.03 -7.12 -8.31
C ASP A 103 -11.54 -5.65 -8.36
N PRO A 104 -11.79 -4.92 -9.46
CA PRO A 104 -11.36 -3.53 -9.62
C PRO A 104 -12.07 -2.55 -8.68
N ILE A 105 -13.14 -2.95 -7.97
CA ILE A 105 -13.80 -2.06 -7.01
C ILE A 105 -12.85 -1.60 -5.90
N TYR A 106 -11.91 -2.44 -5.48
CA TYR A 106 -10.93 -2.09 -4.45
C TYR A 106 -9.89 -1.08 -4.97
N LEU A 107 -9.71 -1.02 -6.30
CA LEU A 107 -8.90 0.01 -6.94
C LEU A 107 -9.59 1.39 -6.95
N LYS A 108 -10.86 1.50 -6.57
CA LYS A 108 -11.53 2.80 -6.42
C LYS A 108 -11.14 3.56 -5.15
N VAL A 109 -10.60 2.90 -4.14
CA VAL A 109 -10.06 3.58 -2.94
C VAL A 109 -8.96 4.58 -3.30
N PHE A 110 -8.26 4.31 -4.41
CA PHE A 110 -7.21 5.16 -4.95
C PHE A 110 -7.76 6.47 -5.54
N GLU A 111 -9.07 6.58 -5.81
CA GLU A 111 -9.68 7.82 -6.31
C GLU A 111 -10.14 8.73 -5.16
N GLU A 112 -10.53 8.15 -4.02
CA GLU A 112 -11.27 8.84 -2.96
C GLU A 112 -10.36 9.44 -1.87
N ASP A 113 -9.14 8.92 -1.68
CA ASP A 113 -8.26 9.26 -0.54
C ASP A 113 -6.94 9.98 -0.93
N LEU A 114 -6.90 10.68 -2.07
CA LEU A 114 -5.67 11.26 -2.64
C LEU A 114 -5.06 12.44 -1.84
N PHE A 115 -5.72 12.94 -0.81
CA PHE A 115 -5.23 14.07 0.00
C PHE A 115 -5.06 13.69 1.47
N LEU A 116 -4.25 12.65 1.72
CA LEU A 116 -3.87 12.30 3.08
C LEU A 116 -3.10 13.42 3.74
N LYS A 117 -3.28 13.59 5.05
CA LYS A 117 -2.58 14.63 5.82
C LYS A 117 -1.06 14.44 5.87
N PHE A 118 -0.57 13.20 5.79
CA PHE A 118 0.83 12.89 6.04
C PHE A 118 1.59 12.56 4.76
N THR A 119 2.66 13.32 4.49
CA THR A 119 3.58 13.11 3.36
C THR A 119 4.07 11.66 3.27
N ALA A 120 4.45 11.04 4.39
CA ALA A 120 4.95 9.66 4.41
C ALA A 120 3.92 8.64 3.92
N GLU A 121 2.63 8.83 4.23
CA GLU A 121 1.56 7.94 3.77
C GLU A 121 1.31 8.14 2.26
N ARG A 122 1.33 9.39 1.78
CA ARG A 122 1.20 9.70 0.34
C ARG A 122 2.33 9.08 -0.49
N LEU A 123 3.56 9.12 0.01
CA LEU A 123 4.71 8.49 -0.65
C LEU A 123 4.58 6.96 -0.71
N GLN A 124 4.07 6.31 0.34
CA GLN A 124 3.81 4.86 0.32
C GLN A 124 2.73 4.50 -0.70
N ILE A 125 1.71 5.35 -0.85
CA ILE A 125 0.68 5.18 -1.88
C ILE A 125 1.29 5.28 -3.28
N ILE A 126 2.13 6.30 -3.55
CA ILE A 126 2.83 6.44 -4.84
C ILE A 126 3.69 5.21 -5.14
N ASP A 127 4.45 4.73 -4.14
CA ASP A 127 5.30 3.55 -4.27
C ASP A 127 4.49 2.30 -4.64
N TYR A 128 3.26 2.21 -4.17
CA TYR A 128 2.38 1.12 -4.55
C TYR A 128 1.74 1.33 -5.93
N ILE A 129 1.19 2.51 -6.23
CA ILE A 129 0.51 2.79 -7.49
C ILE A 129 1.44 2.51 -8.68
N LYS A 130 2.73 2.86 -8.56
CA LYS A 130 3.69 2.65 -9.64
C LYS A 130 3.91 1.17 -10.02
N ASN A 131 3.52 0.25 -9.14
CA ASN A 131 3.65 -1.19 -9.30
C ASN A 131 2.31 -1.89 -9.62
N LEU A 132 1.22 -1.14 -9.85
CA LEU A 132 -0.05 -1.72 -10.26
C LEU A 132 0.06 -2.39 -11.65
N PRO A 133 -0.57 -3.56 -11.88
CA PRO A 133 -0.61 -4.19 -13.18
C PRO A 133 -1.39 -3.39 -14.22
N ASP A 134 -2.47 -2.73 -13.80
CA ASP A 134 -3.20 -1.78 -14.65
C ASP A 134 -2.40 -0.48 -14.77
N ARG A 135 -1.54 -0.43 -15.79
CA ARG A 135 -0.65 0.71 -16.06
C ARG A 135 -1.42 1.99 -16.39
N GLU A 136 -2.57 1.87 -17.03
CA GLU A 136 -3.38 3.04 -17.41
C GLU A 136 -4.01 3.66 -16.16
N LEU A 137 -4.57 2.83 -15.28
CA LEU A 137 -5.02 3.29 -13.97
C LEU A 137 -3.85 3.91 -13.17
N ALA A 138 -2.69 3.24 -13.16
CA ALA A 138 -1.51 3.74 -12.44
C ALA A 138 -1.10 5.14 -12.93
N ARG A 139 -1.06 5.36 -14.25
CA ARG A 139 -0.81 6.67 -14.87
C ARG A 139 -1.81 7.71 -14.41
N GLN A 140 -3.10 7.42 -14.55
CA GLN A 140 -4.16 8.36 -14.18
C GLN A 140 -4.05 8.81 -12.72
N LYS A 141 -3.72 7.89 -11.80
CA LYS A 141 -3.56 8.23 -10.38
C LYS A 141 -2.29 9.00 -10.07
N LEU A 142 -1.15 8.60 -10.64
CA LEU A 142 0.12 9.30 -10.42
C LEU A 142 0.09 10.71 -11.02
N LEU A 143 -0.63 10.93 -12.12
CA LEU A 143 -0.79 12.27 -12.71
C LEU A 143 -1.48 13.22 -11.72
N VAL A 144 -2.52 12.74 -11.01
CA VAL A 144 -3.20 13.55 -9.98
C VAL A 144 -2.23 13.96 -8.87
N PHE A 145 -1.40 13.04 -8.36
CA PHE A 145 -0.37 13.39 -7.37
C PHE A 145 0.66 14.37 -7.92
N ALA A 146 1.14 14.14 -9.15
CA ALA A 146 2.17 14.97 -9.76
C ALA A 146 1.71 16.41 -10.02
N GLU A 147 0.44 16.61 -10.38
CA GLU A 147 -0.13 17.92 -10.68
C GLU A 147 -0.70 18.65 -9.45
N ARG A 148 -1.28 17.90 -8.49
CA ARG A 148 -2.18 18.49 -7.49
C ARG A 148 -1.76 18.28 -6.04
N ASP A 149 -0.76 17.45 -5.74
CA ASP A 149 -0.33 17.29 -4.34
C ASP A 149 0.22 18.63 -3.82
N GLU A 150 -0.06 18.95 -2.57
CA GLU A 150 0.41 20.20 -1.92
C GLU A 150 1.93 20.20 -1.72
N ASP A 151 2.53 19.03 -1.51
CA ASP A 151 3.94 18.84 -1.18
C ASP A 151 4.76 18.64 -2.46
N GLU A 152 5.73 19.53 -2.69
CA GLU A 152 6.60 19.49 -3.86
C GLU A 152 7.39 18.17 -3.98
N TYR A 153 7.80 17.59 -2.85
CA TYR A 153 8.52 16.32 -2.84
C TYR A 153 7.60 15.18 -3.29
N VAL A 154 6.34 15.18 -2.86
CA VAL A 154 5.34 14.19 -3.28
C VAL A 154 5.04 14.33 -4.77
N ARG A 155 4.87 15.56 -5.27
CA ARG A 155 4.71 15.82 -6.72
C ARG A 155 5.88 15.27 -7.53
N ALA A 156 7.11 15.52 -7.08
CA ALA A 156 8.32 15.03 -7.75
C ALA A 156 8.42 13.50 -7.77
N GLU A 157 8.12 12.82 -6.65
CA GLU A 157 8.13 11.36 -6.59
C GLU A 157 7.04 10.73 -7.46
N ALA A 158 5.84 11.34 -7.52
CA ALA A 158 4.78 10.91 -8.42
C ALA A 158 5.17 11.08 -9.89
N ALA A 159 5.78 12.22 -10.24
CA ALA A 159 6.30 12.45 -11.58
C ALA A 159 7.36 11.41 -11.96
N LYS A 160 8.32 11.10 -11.08
CA LYS A 160 9.32 10.04 -11.33
C LYS A 160 8.67 8.69 -11.60
N ALA A 161 7.68 8.31 -10.79
CA ALA A 161 6.93 7.09 -11.00
C ALA A 161 6.18 7.09 -12.35
N LEU A 162 5.54 8.22 -12.70
CA LEU A 162 4.84 8.41 -13.98
C LEU A 162 5.78 8.23 -15.17
N PHE A 163 6.99 8.80 -15.09
CA PHE A 163 8.00 8.64 -16.13
C PHE A 163 8.32 7.17 -16.32
N ARG A 164 8.59 6.45 -15.23
CA ARG A 164 9.00 5.04 -15.29
C ARG A 164 7.96 4.16 -15.98
N ILE A 165 6.68 4.44 -15.77
CA ILE A 165 5.58 3.74 -16.44
C ILE A 165 5.51 4.13 -17.93
N ASN A 166 5.74 5.40 -18.26
CA ASN A 166 5.72 5.87 -19.65
C ASN A 166 6.94 5.39 -20.45
N SER A 167 8.11 5.27 -19.83
CA SER A 167 9.39 4.96 -20.52
C SER A 167 9.45 3.50 -20.94
N LEU A 168 8.65 2.67 -20.29
CA LEU A 168 8.45 1.28 -20.67
C LEU A 168 7.58 1.13 -21.93
N ASP A 169 6.79 2.15 -22.29
CA ASP A 169 5.77 2.06 -23.33
C ASP A 169 6.10 2.90 -24.59
N SER A 170 6.89 3.98 -24.50
CA SER A 170 7.31 4.79 -25.67
C SER A 170 8.44 5.80 -25.38
N GLU A 171 8.93 6.50 -26.42
CA GLU A 171 9.74 7.72 -26.26
C GLU A 171 8.93 8.78 -25.48
N ILE A 172 9.50 9.31 -24.39
CA ILE A 172 8.85 10.31 -23.55
C ILE A 172 9.19 11.72 -24.03
N ASP A 173 8.15 12.55 -24.21
CA ASP A 173 8.32 13.99 -24.34
C ASP A 173 8.49 14.63 -22.95
N LEU A 174 9.75 14.78 -22.53
CA LEU A 174 10.14 15.45 -21.28
C LEU A 174 9.69 16.92 -21.19
N LYS A 175 9.18 17.52 -22.28
CA LYS A 175 8.68 18.91 -22.28
C LYS A 175 7.25 19.02 -21.74
N GLN A 176 6.53 17.91 -21.60
CA GLN A 176 5.18 17.91 -21.03
C GLN A 176 5.22 17.75 -19.50
N GLU A 177 4.21 18.28 -18.83
CA GLU A 177 3.97 17.97 -17.41
C GLU A 177 3.83 16.46 -17.23
N PRO A 178 4.26 15.89 -16.09
CA PRO A 178 4.79 16.56 -14.89
C PRO A 178 6.32 16.76 -14.89
N TYR A 179 7.03 16.56 -16.00
CA TYR A 179 8.50 16.50 -16.04
C TYR A 179 9.19 17.86 -16.16
N GLN A 180 8.43 18.95 -16.28
CA GLN A 180 8.98 20.28 -16.48
C GLN A 180 9.91 20.72 -15.35
N HIS A 181 9.68 20.27 -14.11
CA HIS A 181 10.56 20.60 -12.99
C HIS A 181 11.96 20.01 -13.15
N ILE A 182 12.10 18.82 -13.74
CA ILE A 182 13.40 18.20 -14.03
C ILE A 182 14.12 19.01 -15.11
N ILE A 183 13.42 19.41 -16.19
CA ILE A 183 14.01 20.26 -17.24
C ILE A 183 14.44 21.61 -16.67
N LYS A 184 13.58 22.27 -15.88
CA LYS A 184 13.90 23.54 -15.22
C LYS A 184 15.11 23.39 -14.29
N GLY A 185 15.21 22.29 -13.56
CA GLY A 185 16.36 21.99 -12.72
C GLY A 185 17.65 21.77 -13.50
N LEU A 186 17.62 21.02 -14.61
CA LEU A 186 18.78 20.81 -15.49
C LEU A 186 19.30 22.11 -16.11
N MET A 187 18.39 23.03 -16.42
CA MET A 187 18.69 24.35 -16.99
C MET A 187 19.00 25.43 -15.93
N SER A 188 18.99 25.07 -14.64
CA SER A 188 19.26 26.01 -13.54
C SER A 188 20.74 26.37 -13.47
N GLU A 189 21.03 27.64 -13.17
CA GLU A 189 22.39 28.10 -12.83
C GLU A 189 22.81 27.68 -11.41
N ASP A 190 21.87 27.26 -10.58
CA ASP A 190 22.15 26.72 -9.26
C ASP A 190 22.67 25.28 -9.39
N ALA A 191 23.96 25.10 -9.08
CA ALA A 191 24.63 23.81 -9.15
C ALA A 191 23.99 22.71 -8.28
N ILE A 192 23.32 23.07 -7.18
CA ILE A 192 22.61 22.13 -6.31
C ILE A 192 21.35 21.63 -7.03
N LEU A 193 20.54 22.56 -7.58
CA LEU A 193 19.33 22.22 -8.33
C LEU A 193 19.66 21.42 -9.59
N GLN A 194 20.71 21.80 -10.31
CA GLN A 194 21.18 21.09 -11.49
C GLN A 194 21.63 19.67 -11.15
N LYS A 195 22.43 19.49 -10.10
CA LYS A 195 22.88 18.16 -9.65
C LYS A 195 21.72 17.30 -9.16
N LYS A 196 20.74 17.88 -8.47
CA LYS A 196 19.52 17.19 -8.04
C LYS A 196 18.73 16.70 -9.26
N ALA A 197 18.45 17.57 -10.21
CA ALA A 197 17.72 17.22 -11.43
C ALA A 197 18.45 16.16 -12.27
N PHE A 198 19.79 16.23 -12.34
CA PHE A 198 20.60 15.22 -13.02
C PHE A 198 20.49 13.85 -12.34
N LYS A 199 20.54 13.81 -11.01
CA LYS A 199 20.36 12.57 -10.24
C LYS A 199 18.95 12.01 -10.41
N GLU A 200 17.94 12.86 -10.44
CA GLU A 200 16.55 12.46 -10.68
C GLU A 200 16.38 11.88 -12.09
N LEU A 201 16.96 12.51 -13.12
CA LEU A 201 17.01 11.98 -14.48
C LEU A 201 17.73 10.63 -14.54
N GLN A 202 18.85 10.46 -13.83
CA GLN A 202 19.57 9.18 -13.79
C GLN A 202 18.73 8.06 -13.15
N GLN A 203 18.09 8.33 -12.00
CA GLN A 203 17.21 7.36 -11.32
C GLN A 203 16.03 6.95 -12.19
N ILE A 204 15.60 7.85 -13.05
CA ILE A 204 14.54 7.65 -14.02
C ILE A 204 15.00 6.72 -15.17
N LEU A 205 16.25 6.83 -15.63
CA LEU A 205 16.78 6.10 -16.79
C LEU A 205 17.35 4.70 -16.46
N THR A 206 17.37 4.29 -15.18
CA THR A 206 17.87 2.99 -14.70
C THR A 206 16.77 2.14 -14.06
#